data_AF-A0A4Q4XBK2-F1
#
_entry.id   AF-A0A4Q4XBK2-F1
#
_cell.length_a   1.000
_cell.length_b   1.000
_cell.length_c   1.000
_cell.angle_alpha   90.00
_cell.angle_beta   90.00
_cell.angle_gamma   90.00
#
_symmetry.space_group_name_H-M   'P 1'
#
loop_
_entity.id
_entity.type
_entity.pdbx_description
1 polymer ?
#
loop_
_entity_poly.entity_id
_entity_poly.type
_entity_poly.pdbx_seq_one_letter_code
_entity_poly.pdbx_strand_id
1 'polypeptide(L)'
;MVKVNKRAFKLSGFTFGEGQIFETHETTEKVYNAMIDQANKPASDLASLKQQVEDRMEKLFQIGVEQIEVYKASHGGDLFFTMIAEEFEGLAALDPSDIEQIFSVYMAARGRYRGTAAATKLVNLVDTFRSARAEVEATPHEHIFDLAYRPTSADRARMGLVESLAGLQISSSSSSTPSSPAVTWPPTYFNPQEKVWLCDSRIRWQLYGKGRQEPSDASDVPALPSRFAHPTDVKLYLAWLALTTFNPTSCNWSLYMTPIGFLDGKDRKDWFHATGGASKTYSTLPEFITYAKGLFNTRSVVAGFFTFWTAGDPESFEKLYASNGANKRRDLF
;
A
#
# COMPACT_ATOMS: atom_id res chain seq x y z
N MET A 1 -21.95 -5.64 -22.76
CA MET A 1 -21.23 -5.43 -21.49
C MET A 1 -20.21 -4.29 -21.55
N VAL A 2 -19.22 -4.33 -22.44
CA VAL A 2 -18.12 -3.32 -22.53
C VAL A 2 -18.61 -1.85 -22.57
N LYS A 3 -19.72 -1.56 -23.28
CA LYS A 3 -20.28 -0.19 -23.39
C LYS A 3 -20.83 0.35 -22.06
N VAL A 4 -21.39 -0.49 -21.20
CA VAL A 4 -21.97 -0.06 -19.90
C VAL A 4 -20.85 0.18 -18.90
N ASN A 5 -19.88 -0.75 -18.81
CA ASN A 5 -18.69 -0.57 -17.98
C ASN A 5 -17.93 0.70 -18.36
N LYS A 6 -17.72 0.93 -19.66
CA LYS A 6 -17.09 2.17 -20.14
C LYS A 6 -17.83 3.44 -19.72
N ARG A 7 -19.17 3.40 -19.65
CA ARG A 7 -19.98 4.54 -19.17
C ARG A 7 -19.89 4.73 -17.66
N ALA A 8 -19.68 3.65 -16.89
CA ALA A 8 -19.50 3.72 -15.45
C ALA A 8 -18.22 4.48 -15.05
N PHE A 9 -17.15 4.37 -15.84
CA PHE A 9 -15.90 5.10 -15.63
C PHE A 9 -15.96 6.58 -16.04
N LYS A 10 -17.03 7.02 -16.72
CA LYS A 10 -17.26 8.44 -17.04
C LYS A 10 -17.92 9.14 -15.85
N LEU A 11 -17.10 9.42 -14.85
CA LEU A 11 -17.47 10.09 -13.61
C LEU A 11 -17.61 11.61 -13.78
N SER A 12 -18.39 12.23 -12.89
CA SER A 12 -18.63 13.67 -12.88
C SER A 12 -17.33 14.43 -12.56
N GLY A 13 -17.11 15.58 -13.21
CA GLY A 13 -15.88 16.37 -13.03
C GLY A 13 -14.68 15.97 -13.90
N PHE A 14 -14.86 14.96 -14.78
CA PHE A 14 -13.84 14.45 -15.69
C PHE A 14 -14.33 14.43 -17.14
N THR A 15 -13.48 14.84 -18.09
CA THR A 15 -13.76 14.78 -19.53
C THR A 15 -12.78 13.83 -20.22
N PHE A 16 -13.22 12.60 -20.45
CA PHE A 16 -12.47 11.58 -21.19
C PHE A 16 -12.59 11.79 -22.70
N GLY A 17 -11.51 11.50 -23.44
CA GLY A 17 -11.49 11.58 -24.90
C GLY A 17 -12.43 10.57 -25.58
N GLU A 18 -12.62 10.74 -26.88
CA GLU A 18 -13.26 9.73 -27.72
C GLU A 18 -12.33 8.52 -27.89
N GLY A 19 -12.90 7.31 -27.97
CA GLY A 19 -12.11 6.07 -28.02
C GLY A 19 -12.02 5.34 -26.67
N GLN A 20 -11.07 4.40 -26.55
CA GLN A 20 -10.86 3.63 -25.32
C GLN A 20 -10.34 4.54 -24.20
N ILE A 21 -10.70 4.22 -22.94
CA ILE A 21 -10.27 5.02 -21.78
C ILE A 21 -8.81 4.69 -21.44
N PHE A 22 -8.44 3.42 -21.56
CA PHE A 22 -7.11 2.87 -21.32
C PHE A 22 -6.45 2.48 -22.65
N GLU A 23 -5.12 2.37 -22.68
CA GLU A 23 -4.37 2.21 -23.94
C GLU A 23 -4.57 0.83 -24.59
N THR A 24 -4.76 -0.22 -23.77
CA THR A 24 -4.90 -1.59 -24.27
C THR A 24 -6.23 -2.21 -23.83
N HIS A 25 -6.68 -3.20 -24.61
CA HIS A 25 -7.83 -4.01 -24.24
C HIS A 25 -7.58 -4.80 -22.95
N GLU A 26 -6.37 -5.33 -22.79
CA GLU A 26 -5.98 -6.11 -21.62
C GLU A 26 -6.05 -5.26 -20.33
N THR A 27 -5.44 -4.07 -20.32
CA THR A 27 -5.52 -3.17 -19.17
C THR A 27 -6.96 -2.75 -18.91
N THR A 28 -7.76 -2.50 -19.96
CA THR A 28 -9.18 -2.20 -19.80
C THR A 28 -9.92 -3.32 -19.04
N GLU A 29 -9.68 -4.58 -19.40
CA GLU A 29 -10.31 -5.72 -18.74
C GLU A 29 -9.83 -5.90 -17.30
N LYS A 30 -8.51 -5.80 -17.05
CA LYS A 30 -7.94 -5.86 -15.70
C LYS A 30 -8.56 -4.80 -14.79
N VAL A 31 -8.62 -3.55 -15.25
CA VAL A 31 -9.19 -2.44 -14.50
C VAL A 31 -10.69 -2.63 -14.28
N TYR A 32 -11.44 -3.11 -15.28
CA TYR A 32 -12.86 -3.40 -15.09
C TYR A 32 -13.10 -4.51 -14.07
N ASN A 33 -12.28 -5.56 -14.09
CA ASN A 33 -12.38 -6.66 -13.12
C ASN A 33 -11.98 -6.24 -11.72
N ALA A 34 -11.05 -5.29 -11.58
CA ALA A 34 -10.65 -4.76 -10.27
C ALA A 34 -11.68 -3.82 -9.65
N MET A 35 -12.46 -3.12 -10.49
CA MET A 35 -13.35 -2.04 -10.07
C MET A 35 -14.83 -2.41 -10.05
N ILE A 36 -15.27 -3.37 -10.86
CA ILE A 36 -16.69 -3.73 -10.99
C ILE A 36 -16.90 -5.17 -10.53
N ASP A 37 -17.83 -5.36 -9.59
CA ASP A 37 -18.25 -6.70 -9.19
C ASP A 37 -19.12 -7.31 -10.28
N GLN A 38 -18.55 -8.24 -11.03
CA GLN A 38 -19.27 -8.91 -12.12
C GLN A 38 -20.19 -10.04 -11.64
N ALA A 39 -20.02 -10.53 -10.41
CA ALA A 39 -20.70 -11.69 -9.85
C ALA A 39 -22.02 -11.32 -9.14
N ASN A 40 -22.06 -10.19 -8.43
CA ASN A 40 -23.30 -9.67 -7.82
C ASN A 40 -24.16 -8.88 -8.83
N LYS A 41 -24.57 -9.53 -9.92
CA LYS A 41 -25.51 -8.96 -10.88
C LYS A 41 -26.94 -9.43 -10.62
N PRO A 42 -27.78 -8.52 -10.12
CA PRO A 42 -29.09 -8.35 -10.70
C PRO A 42 -29.19 -6.93 -11.24
N ALA A 43 -29.26 -6.79 -12.57
CA ALA A 43 -29.70 -5.56 -13.26
C ALA A 43 -29.27 -4.21 -12.61
N SER A 44 -28.00 -4.06 -12.26
CA SER A 44 -27.50 -2.87 -11.58
C SER A 44 -27.60 -1.67 -12.54
N ASP A 45 -28.46 -0.69 -12.20
CA ASP A 45 -28.60 0.56 -12.92
C ASP A 45 -27.23 1.24 -13.07
N LEU A 46 -27.01 1.95 -14.18
CA LEU A 46 -25.76 2.65 -14.49
C LEU A 46 -25.33 3.58 -13.34
N ALA A 47 -26.28 4.15 -12.60
CA ALA A 47 -26.01 4.97 -11.42
C ALA A 47 -25.26 4.17 -10.33
N SER A 48 -25.71 2.94 -10.02
CA SER A 48 -25.07 2.09 -9.02
C SER A 48 -23.65 1.68 -9.43
N LEU A 49 -23.45 1.37 -10.71
CA LEU A 49 -22.12 1.05 -11.25
C LEU A 49 -21.19 2.27 -11.21
N LYS A 50 -21.70 3.47 -11.51
CA LYS A 50 -20.94 4.70 -11.39
C LYS A 50 -20.50 4.95 -9.95
N GLN A 51 -21.41 4.80 -8.99
CA GLN A 51 -21.08 4.97 -7.58
C GLN A 51 -20.00 3.96 -7.14
N GLN A 52 -20.13 2.69 -7.51
CA GLN A 52 -19.13 1.67 -7.18
C GLN A 52 -17.75 2.01 -7.75
N VAL A 53 -17.68 2.45 -9.01
CA VAL A 53 -16.43 2.86 -9.65
C VAL A 53 -15.87 4.11 -8.98
N GLU A 54 -16.72 5.09 -8.65
CA GLU A 54 -16.32 6.31 -7.94
C GLU A 54 -15.72 5.98 -6.57
N ASP A 55 -16.40 5.20 -5.73
CA ASP A 55 -15.91 4.81 -4.40
C ASP A 55 -14.55 4.11 -4.45
N ARG A 56 -14.34 3.21 -5.44
CA ARG A 56 -13.06 2.50 -5.59
C ARG A 56 -11.96 3.39 -6.15
N MET A 57 -12.29 4.28 -7.09
CA MET A 57 -11.35 5.28 -7.58
C MET A 57 -10.95 6.24 -6.47
N GLU A 58 -11.90 6.65 -5.62
CA GLU A 58 -11.62 7.46 -4.43
C GLU A 58 -10.64 6.76 -3.51
N LYS A 59 -10.86 5.47 -3.20
CA LYS A 59 -9.92 4.69 -2.39
C LYS A 59 -8.53 4.62 -3.03
N LEU A 60 -8.45 4.36 -4.33
CA LEU A 60 -7.18 4.26 -5.03
C LEU A 60 -6.39 5.58 -4.99
N PHE A 61 -7.06 6.70 -5.29
CA PHE A 61 -6.44 8.03 -5.24
C PHE A 61 -6.14 8.48 -3.81
N GLN A 62 -6.96 8.08 -2.83
CA GLN A 62 -6.70 8.33 -1.41
C GLN A 62 -5.38 7.70 -0.97
N ILE A 63 -5.15 6.43 -1.30
CA ILE A 63 -3.88 5.73 -1.03
C ILE A 63 -2.71 6.50 -1.68
N GLY A 64 -2.85 6.91 -2.94
CA GLY A 64 -1.82 7.69 -3.63
C GLY A 64 -1.50 9.04 -2.96
N VAL A 65 -2.51 9.74 -2.45
CA VAL A 65 -2.34 11.01 -1.71
C VAL A 65 -1.73 10.79 -0.32
N GLU A 66 -2.09 9.71 0.37
CA GLU A 66 -1.47 9.36 1.66
C GLU A 66 0.02 9.00 1.55
N GLN A 67 0.44 8.59 0.36
CA GLN A 67 1.82 8.24 0.00
C GLN A 67 2.49 9.30 -0.89
N ILE A 68 1.97 10.52 -0.94
CA ILE A 68 2.45 11.56 -1.88
C ILE A 68 3.91 11.94 -1.68
N GLU A 69 4.42 11.82 -0.45
CA GLU A 69 5.84 12.08 -0.15
C GLU A 69 6.75 11.01 -0.75
N VAL A 70 6.27 9.75 -0.85
CA VAL A 70 6.99 8.69 -1.55
C VAL A 70 7.04 8.98 -3.05
N TYR A 71 5.93 9.44 -3.63
CA TYR A 71 5.88 9.87 -5.03
C TYR A 71 6.87 11.00 -5.31
N LYS A 72 6.94 12.01 -4.43
CA LYS A 72 7.88 13.12 -4.54
C LYS A 72 9.33 12.64 -4.44
N ALA A 73 9.65 11.83 -3.43
CA ALA A 73 10.99 11.30 -3.22
C ALA A 73 11.44 10.36 -4.34
N SER A 74 10.53 9.58 -4.94
CA SER A 74 10.82 8.69 -6.06
C SER A 74 10.80 9.38 -7.43
N HIS A 75 10.52 10.68 -7.49
CA HIS A 75 10.24 11.41 -8.73
C HIS A 75 9.21 10.70 -9.65
N GLY A 76 8.19 10.10 -9.04
CA GLY A 76 7.16 9.35 -9.75
C GLY A 76 7.60 8.00 -10.33
N GLY A 77 8.72 7.45 -9.85
CA GLY A 77 9.22 6.15 -10.29
C GLY A 77 8.35 4.96 -9.86
N ASP A 78 8.55 3.81 -10.53
CA ASP A 78 7.81 2.55 -10.42
C ASP A 78 7.51 2.10 -8.98
N LEU A 79 8.46 2.35 -8.06
CA LEU A 79 8.36 2.01 -6.64
C LEU A 79 7.10 2.57 -5.96
N PHE A 80 6.67 3.77 -6.35
CA PHE A 80 5.45 4.38 -5.82
C PHE A 80 4.20 3.59 -6.24
N PHE A 81 4.11 3.22 -7.53
CA PHE A 81 2.98 2.46 -8.04
C PHE A 81 2.99 1.00 -7.55
N THR A 82 4.15 0.42 -7.29
CA THR A 82 4.27 -0.87 -6.59
C THR A 82 3.65 -0.79 -5.20
N MET A 83 3.94 0.26 -4.42
CA MET A 83 3.34 0.46 -3.10
C MET A 83 1.82 0.58 -3.17
N ILE A 84 1.28 1.36 -4.12
CA ILE A 84 -0.17 1.46 -4.28
C ILE A 84 -0.77 0.11 -4.67
N ALA A 85 -0.10 -0.67 -5.54
CA ALA A 85 -0.58 -1.99 -5.94
C ALA A 85 -0.68 -2.97 -4.75
N GLU A 86 0.27 -2.90 -3.81
CA GLU A 86 0.26 -3.69 -2.57
C GLU A 86 -0.86 -3.24 -1.62
N GLU A 87 -1.13 -1.94 -1.53
CA GLU A 87 -2.14 -1.36 -0.61
C GLU A 87 -3.58 -1.42 -1.15
N PHE A 88 -3.77 -1.47 -2.47
CA PHE A 88 -5.10 -1.39 -3.06
C PHE A 88 -5.88 -2.72 -3.03
N GLU A 89 -6.95 -2.73 -2.24
CA GLU A 89 -7.91 -3.84 -2.09
C GLU A 89 -8.99 -3.82 -3.19
N GLY A 90 -8.55 -3.99 -4.43
CA GLY A 90 -9.43 -4.22 -5.60
C GLY A 90 -10.08 -5.61 -5.61
N LEU A 91 -11.10 -5.80 -6.44
CA LEU A 91 -11.73 -7.12 -6.71
C LEU A 91 -10.82 -8.07 -7.51
N ALA A 92 -9.79 -7.52 -8.14
CA ALA A 92 -8.75 -8.22 -8.85
C ALA A 92 -7.41 -7.51 -8.58
N ALA A 93 -6.31 -8.19 -8.90
CA ALA A 93 -4.99 -7.58 -8.88
C ALA A 93 -4.84 -6.58 -10.03
N LEU A 94 -4.20 -5.45 -9.73
CA LEU A 94 -3.74 -4.47 -10.71
C LEU A 94 -2.23 -4.44 -10.66
N ASP A 95 -1.62 -4.43 -11.84
CA ASP A 95 -0.17 -4.27 -11.96
C ASP A 95 0.19 -2.79 -11.73
N PRO A 96 1.43 -2.46 -11.30
CA PRO A 96 1.85 -1.07 -11.10
C PRO A 96 1.63 -0.17 -12.32
N SER A 97 1.87 -0.70 -13.53
CA SER A 97 1.62 -0.01 -14.80
C SER A 97 0.13 0.28 -15.05
N ASP A 98 -0.76 -0.61 -14.60
CA ASP A 98 -2.21 -0.38 -14.73
C ASP A 98 -2.63 0.79 -13.82
N ILE A 99 -2.05 0.87 -12.62
CA ILE A 99 -2.32 1.96 -11.66
C ILE A 99 -1.78 3.28 -12.18
N GLU A 100 -0.54 3.30 -12.67
CA GLU A 100 0.05 4.50 -13.29
C GLU A 100 -0.84 5.02 -14.42
N GLN A 101 -1.33 4.11 -15.28
CA GLN A 101 -2.22 4.48 -16.36
C GLN A 101 -3.56 5.03 -15.86
N ILE A 102 -4.16 4.45 -14.81
CA ILE A 102 -5.37 5.01 -14.18
C ILE A 102 -5.12 6.44 -13.72
N PHE A 103 -4.02 6.68 -13.00
CA PHE A 103 -3.66 8.00 -12.52
C PHE A 103 -3.50 8.99 -13.67
N SER A 104 -2.72 8.62 -14.70
CA SER A 104 -2.49 9.44 -15.90
C SER A 104 -3.80 9.82 -16.62
N VAL A 105 -4.67 8.83 -16.84
CA VAL A 105 -5.94 9.01 -17.56
C VAL A 105 -6.89 9.94 -16.80
N TYR A 106 -7.05 9.76 -15.48
CA TYR A 106 -7.92 10.61 -14.67
C TYR A 106 -7.37 12.03 -14.51
N MET A 107 -6.06 12.19 -14.35
CA MET A 107 -5.42 13.52 -14.33
C MET A 107 -5.62 14.26 -15.66
N ALA A 108 -5.44 13.57 -16.79
CA ALA A 108 -5.67 14.14 -18.11
C ALA A 108 -7.15 14.48 -18.34
N ALA A 109 -8.06 13.59 -17.93
CA ALA A 109 -9.50 13.82 -18.03
C ALA A 109 -9.95 15.02 -17.17
N ARG A 110 -9.35 15.20 -15.99
CA ARG A 110 -9.57 16.36 -15.12
C ARG A 110 -9.04 17.64 -15.75
N GLY A 111 -7.88 17.60 -16.42
CA GLY A 111 -7.30 18.76 -17.12
C GLY A 111 -8.12 19.24 -18.32
N ARG A 112 -8.85 18.32 -18.97
CA ARG A 112 -9.77 18.62 -20.09
C ARG A 112 -11.13 19.12 -19.64
N TYR A 113 -11.51 18.91 -18.38
CA TYR A 113 -12.82 19.32 -17.87
C TYR A 113 -12.94 20.86 -17.89
N ARG A 114 -14.03 21.36 -18.47
CA ARG A 114 -14.33 22.80 -18.61
C ARG A 114 -15.65 23.22 -17.94
N GLY A 115 -16.33 22.30 -17.29
CA GLY A 115 -17.62 22.57 -16.63
C GLY A 115 -17.46 23.08 -15.19
N THR A 116 -18.58 23.43 -14.59
CA THR A 116 -18.74 23.67 -13.14
C THR A 116 -19.24 22.38 -12.48
N ALA A 117 -18.33 21.46 -12.19
CA ALA A 117 -18.65 20.29 -11.38
C ALA A 117 -18.70 20.67 -9.90
N ALA A 118 -19.60 20.03 -9.15
CA ALA A 118 -19.48 20.00 -7.70
C ALA A 118 -18.12 19.39 -7.31
N ALA A 119 -17.46 19.97 -6.30
CA ALA A 119 -16.22 19.43 -5.77
C ALA A 119 -16.52 18.09 -5.06
N THR A 120 -16.38 16.98 -5.78
CA THR A 120 -16.45 15.64 -5.19
C THR A 120 -15.14 15.29 -4.51
N LYS A 121 -15.16 14.30 -3.61
CA LYS A 121 -13.94 13.85 -2.93
C LYS A 121 -12.92 13.32 -3.94
N LEU A 122 -13.35 12.53 -4.93
CA LEU A 122 -12.48 12.10 -6.04
C LEU A 122 -11.82 13.28 -6.77
N VAL A 123 -12.57 14.33 -7.10
CA VAL A 123 -12.03 15.51 -7.78
C VAL A 123 -10.92 16.17 -6.96
N ASN A 124 -11.15 16.35 -5.65
CA ASN A 124 -10.15 16.95 -4.75
C ASN A 124 -8.88 16.09 -4.64
N LEU A 125 -9.03 14.76 -4.58
CA LEU A 125 -7.89 13.84 -4.53
C LEU A 125 -7.08 13.88 -5.83
N VAL A 126 -7.73 13.88 -6.99
CA VAL A 126 -7.06 13.99 -8.29
C VAL A 126 -6.36 15.35 -8.42
N ASP A 127 -7.01 16.45 -8.03
CA ASP A 127 -6.40 17.80 -8.09
C ASP A 127 -5.19 17.92 -7.14
N THR A 128 -5.24 17.29 -5.96
CA THR A 128 -4.10 17.19 -5.04
C THR A 128 -2.93 16.45 -5.68
N PHE A 129 -3.20 15.28 -6.29
CA PHE A 129 -2.16 14.49 -6.93
C PHE A 129 -1.56 15.20 -8.16
N ARG A 130 -2.38 15.89 -8.95
CA ARG A 130 -1.91 16.73 -10.07
C ARG A 130 -0.96 17.83 -9.63
N SER A 131 -1.25 18.45 -8.48
CA SER A 131 -0.38 19.48 -7.90
C SER A 131 0.98 18.91 -7.52
N ALA A 132 1.00 17.75 -6.85
CA ALA A 132 2.25 17.06 -6.53
C ALA A 132 3.05 16.64 -7.77
N ARG A 133 2.38 16.17 -8.84
CA ARG A 133 3.04 15.88 -10.12
C ARG A 133 3.70 17.12 -10.72
N ALA A 134 3.01 18.25 -10.72
CA ALA A 134 3.58 19.51 -11.21
C ALA A 134 4.80 19.96 -10.37
N GLU A 135 4.77 19.75 -9.05
CA GLU A 135 5.93 20.01 -8.17
C GLU A 135 7.13 19.13 -8.53
N VAL A 136 6.91 17.83 -8.77
CA VAL A 136 7.97 16.89 -9.16
C VAL A 136 8.54 17.23 -10.53
N GLU A 137 7.70 17.57 -11.51
CA GLU A 137 8.12 17.97 -12.86
C GLU A 137 8.90 19.31 -12.85
N ALA A 138 8.61 20.20 -11.90
CA ALA A 138 9.32 21.47 -11.73
C ALA A 138 10.64 21.36 -10.95
N THR A 139 10.87 20.25 -10.25
CA THR A 139 12.06 20.04 -9.42
C THR A 139 13.16 19.33 -10.22
N PRO A 140 14.40 19.86 -10.27
CA PRO A 140 15.53 19.19 -10.94
C PRO A 140 15.73 17.78 -10.36
N HIS A 141 16.10 16.81 -11.21
CA HIS A 141 16.51 15.47 -10.77
C HIS A 141 17.82 15.56 -9.97
N GLU A 142 17.72 15.80 -8.68
CA GLU A 142 18.79 15.49 -7.75
C GLU A 142 18.55 14.06 -7.26
N HIS A 143 19.49 13.15 -7.54
CA HIS A 143 19.38 11.70 -7.27
C HIS A 143 19.35 11.33 -5.76
N ILE A 144 19.01 12.26 -4.88
CA ILE A 144 18.95 12.02 -3.45
C ILE A 144 17.50 11.65 -3.10
N PHE A 145 17.25 10.35 -2.99
CA PHE A 145 16.01 9.83 -2.39
C PHE A 145 16.02 10.12 -0.88
N ASP A 146 15.71 11.37 -0.54
CA ASP A 146 15.51 11.82 0.84
C ASP A 146 14.01 11.88 1.13
N LEU A 147 13.55 10.88 1.87
CA LEU A 147 12.15 10.78 2.24
C LEU A 147 12.02 11.44 3.61
N ALA A 148 11.47 12.65 3.63
CA ALA A 148 11.20 13.37 4.87
C ALA A 148 9.78 13.06 5.33
N TYR A 149 9.59 11.99 6.10
CA TYR A 149 8.25 11.62 6.54
C TYR A 149 7.69 12.59 7.59
N ARG A 150 6.44 13.01 7.35
CA ARG A 150 5.60 13.74 8.29
C ARG A 150 4.31 12.92 8.52
N PRO A 151 3.98 12.54 9.78
CA PRO A 151 2.76 11.79 10.05
C PRO A 151 1.52 12.47 9.49
N THR A 152 0.67 11.71 8.77
CA THR A 152 -0.60 12.23 8.27
C THR A 152 -1.61 12.41 9.41
N SER A 153 -2.74 13.07 9.15
CA SER A 153 -3.84 13.14 10.13
C SER A 153 -4.36 11.75 10.50
N ALA A 154 -4.42 10.82 9.53
CA ALA A 154 -4.81 9.44 9.76
C ALA A 154 -3.79 8.68 10.63
N ASP A 155 -2.50 8.86 10.38
CA ASP A 155 -1.44 8.25 11.21
C ASP A 155 -1.51 8.77 12.64
N ARG A 156 -1.72 10.09 12.82
CA ARG A 156 -1.90 10.69 14.14
C ARG A 156 -3.13 10.17 14.87
N ALA A 157 -4.24 9.99 14.16
CA ALA A 157 -5.45 9.41 14.74
C ALA A 157 -5.21 7.95 15.18
N ARG A 158 -4.51 7.15 14.38
CA ARG A 158 -4.16 5.75 14.73
C ARG A 158 -3.20 5.67 15.91
N MET A 159 -2.15 6.50 15.93
CA MET A 159 -1.21 6.60 17.06
C MET A 159 -1.96 6.98 18.35
N GLY A 160 -2.81 8.02 18.30
CA GLY A 160 -3.61 8.44 19.45
C GLY A 160 -4.62 7.40 19.92
N LEU A 161 -5.17 6.58 19.01
CA LEU A 161 -6.09 5.49 19.36
C LEU A 161 -5.35 4.38 20.12
N VAL A 162 -4.13 4.00 19.71
CA VAL A 162 -3.30 3.05 20.46
C VAL A 162 -2.88 3.60 21.82
N GLU A 163 -2.48 4.87 21.91
CA GLU A 163 -2.20 5.52 23.19
C GLU A 163 -3.43 5.52 24.11
N SER A 164 -4.63 5.78 23.56
CA SER A 164 -5.88 5.77 24.33
C SER A 164 -6.30 4.37 24.80
N LEU A 165 -5.99 3.33 24.01
CA LEU A 165 -6.26 1.93 24.38
C LEU A 165 -5.24 1.40 25.40
N ALA A 166 -3.97 1.81 25.28
CA ALA A 166 -2.95 1.54 26.29
C ALA A 166 -3.20 2.31 27.60
N GLY A 167 -3.85 3.47 27.50
CA GLY A 167 -4.16 4.40 28.60
C GLY A 167 -5.47 4.14 29.38
N LEU A 168 -6.01 2.92 29.40
CA LEU A 168 -7.13 2.56 30.29
C LEU A 168 -6.74 2.42 31.79
N GLN A 169 -5.53 2.85 32.16
CA GLN A 169 -5.21 3.30 33.51
C GLN A 169 -5.00 4.83 33.51
N ILE A 170 -6.01 5.54 34.00
CA ILE A 170 -5.99 6.99 34.18
C ILE A 170 -5.01 7.34 35.30
N SER A 171 -4.11 8.31 35.07
CA SER A 171 -4.02 9.54 35.89
C SER A 171 -3.03 10.57 35.33
N SER A 172 -3.59 11.74 35.01
CA SER A 172 -3.04 13.10 35.16
C SER A 172 -1.53 13.29 35.29
N SER A 173 -0.93 13.99 34.33
CA SER A 173 -0.48 15.38 34.56
C SER A 173 0.24 15.97 33.34
N SER A 174 0.18 17.29 33.31
CA SER A 174 0.67 18.24 32.33
C SER A 174 2.15 18.14 31.94
N SER A 175 2.41 18.66 30.74
CA SER A 175 3.51 19.57 30.36
C SER A 175 4.73 19.02 29.61
N SER A 176 5.16 19.88 28.68
CA SER A 176 6.45 19.96 27.98
C SER A 176 6.80 18.84 27.00
N THR A 177 6.47 19.12 25.74
CA THR A 177 7.29 18.82 24.57
C THR A 177 8.79 18.91 24.87
N PRO A 178 9.57 17.84 24.66
CA PRO A 178 10.91 17.97 24.16
C PRO A 178 10.83 17.98 22.63
N SER A 179 11.22 19.10 22.04
CA SER A 179 11.59 19.18 20.63
C SER A 179 12.82 18.29 20.40
N SER A 180 12.61 16.99 20.23
CA SER A 180 13.62 16.11 19.67
C SER A 180 13.92 16.58 18.24
N PRO A 181 15.20 16.62 17.82
CA PRO A 181 15.55 16.96 16.44
C PRO A 181 14.79 16.02 15.51
N ALA A 182 14.26 16.57 14.41
CA ALA A 182 13.55 15.78 13.41
C ALA A 182 14.43 14.61 12.95
N VAL A 183 14.11 13.40 13.41
CA VAL A 183 14.83 12.19 13.02
C VAL A 183 14.51 11.94 11.56
N THR A 184 15.52 11.95 10.70
CA THR A 184 15.38 11.60 9.28
C THR A 184 14.77 10.20 9.17
N TRP A 185 13.55 10.13 8.64
CA TRP A 185 12.75 8.90 8.57
C TRP A 185 12.16 8.67 7.17
N PRO A 186 12.37 7.49 6.56
CA PRO A 186 13.12 6.35 7.11
C PRO A 186 14.64 6.59 7.15
N PRO A 187 15.39 5.81 7.96
CA PRO A 187 16.84 5.98 8.07
C PRO A 187 17.57 5.91 6.72
N THR A 188 18.59 6.75 6.54
CA THR A 188 19.27 6.97 5.25
C THR A 188 20.04 5.76 4.74
N TYR A 189 20.39 4.81 5.62
CA TYR A 189 21.15 3.62 5.27
C TYR A 189 20.32 2.49 4.64
N PHE A 190 19.00 2.60 4.64
CA PHE A 190 18.13 1.70 3.90
C PHE A 190 18.12 2.06 2.41
N ASN A 191 18.09 1.06 1.55
CA ASN A 191 17.96 1.28 0.11
C ASN A 191 16.53 1.76 -0.24
N PRO A 192 16.29 2.28 -1.46
CA PRO A 192 14.98 2.82 -1.84
C PRO A 192 13.81 1.86 -1.64
N GLN A 193 13.99 0.56 -1.96
CA GLN A 193 12.94 -0.45 -1.79
C GLN A 193 12.64 -0.72 -0.31
N GLU A 194 13.66 -0.75 0.54
CA GLU A 194 13.50 -0.90 1.99
C GLU A 194 12.80 0.30 2.60
N LYS A 195 13.14 1.52 2.16
CA LYS A 195 12.45 2.74 2.58
C LYS A 195 10.97 2.72 2.20
N VAL A 196 10.63 2.19 1.02
CA VAL A 196 9.25 1.97 0.58
C VAL A 196 8.51 1.03 1.52
N TRP A 197 9.09 -0.12 1.88
CA TRP A 197 8.45 -1.05 2.83
C TRP A 197 8.22 -0.42 4.21
N LEU A 198 9.16 0.40 4.69
CA LEU A 198 9.02 1.16 5.95
C LEU A 198 7.93 2.24 5.88
N CYS A 199 7.49 2.62 4.69
CA CYS A 199 6.47 3.62 4.45
C CYS A 199 5.07 3.06 4.15
N ASP A 200 4.91 1.73 4.11
CA ASP A 200 3.60 1.10 3.94
C ASP A 200 2.62 1.61 5.01
N SER A 201 1.49 2.16 4.56
CA SER A 201 0.53 2.88 5.42
C SER A 201 -0.02 2.02 6.56
N ARG A 202 -0.01 0.69 6.41
CA ARG A 202 -0.54 -0.26 7.39
C ARG A 202 0.40 -0.44 8.59
N ILE A 203 1.70 -0.29 8.40
CA ILE A 203 2.72 -0.52 9.44
C ILE A 203 3.48 0.76 9.83
N ARG A 204 3.54 1.75 8.95
CA ARG A 204 4.34 2.98 9.12
C ARG A 204 4.07 3.70 10.43
N TRP A 205 2.81 3.83 10.82
CA TRP A 205 2.42 4.54 12.05
C TRP A 205 2.92 3.85 13.33
N GLN A 206 3.17 2.53 13.30
CA GLN A 206 3.72 1.77 14.44
C GLN A 206 5.26 1.82 14.49
N LEU A 207 5.88 2.07 13.34
CA LEU A 207 7.34 2.08 13.20
C LEU A 207 7.94 3.47 13.37
N TYR A 208 7.15 4.53 13.15
CA TYR A 208 7.66 5.89 13.20
C TYR A 208 8.33 6.21 14.54
N GLY A 209 9.53 6.78 14.48
CA GLY A 209 10.33 7.11 15.67
C GLY A 209 10.98 5.90 16.36
N LYS A 210 10.71 4.66 15.91
CA LYS A 210 11.42 3.47 16.39
C LYS A 210 12.78 3.38 15.70
N GLY A 211 13.84 3.31 16.48
CA GLY A 211 15.21 3.17 15.99
C GLY A 211 15.97 2.10 16.75
N ARG A 212 17.29 2.20 16.82
CA ARG A 212 18.15 1.30 17.61
C ARG A 212 18.05 1.45 19.12
N GLN A 213 17.18 2.32 19.61
CA GLN A 213 17.00 2.44 21.06
C GLN A 213 16.41 1.12 21.57
N GLU A 214 16.93 0.64 22.70
CA GLU A 214 16.37 -0.53 23.35
C GLU A 214 14.88 -0.30 23.59
N PRO A 215 14.02 -1.32 23.35
CA PRO A 215 12.60 -1.22 23.65
C PRO A 215 12.45 -0.77 25.10
N SER A 216 11.76 0.35 25.32
CA SER A 216 11.58 0.90 26.66
C SER A 216 10.52 0.10 27.43
N ASP A 217 9.61 -0.52 26.69
CA ASP A 217 8.57 -1.42 27.19
C ASP A 217 8.40 -2.65 26.25
N ALA A 218 7.87 -3.74 26.78
CA ALA A 218 7.46 -4.91 26.00
C ALA A 218 6.42 -4.57 24.93
N SER A 219 5.63 -3.50 25.13
CA SER A 219 4.69 -2.99 24.11
C SER A 219 5.37 -2.36 22.89
N ASP A 220 6.66 -2.03 22.97
CA ASP A 220 7.44 -1.50 21.84
C ASP A 220 7.88 -2.59 20.85
N VAL A 221 7.69 -3.87 21.22
CA VAL A 221 8.07 -5.03 20.42
C VAL A 221 6.80 -5.61 19.78
N PRO A 222 6.67 -5.62 18.44
CA PRO A 222 5.57 -6.30 17.78
C PRO A 222 5.53 -7.79 18.17
N ALA A 223 4.32 -8.33 18.31
CA ALA A 223 4.16 -9.73 18.69
C ALA A 223 4.84 -10.66 17.67
N LEU A 224 5.54 -11.69 18.17
CA LEU A 224 6.20 -12.66 17.30
C LEU A 224 5.15 -13.34 16.39
N PRO A 225 5.32 -13.28 15.06
CA PRO A 225 4.33 -13.85 14.15
C PRO A 225 4.21 -15.37 14.31
N SER A 226 2.98 -15.85 14.47
CA SER A 226 2.68 -17.28 14.42
C SER A 226 2.51 -17.76 12.98
N ARG A 227 2.39 -19.08 12.78
CA ARG A 227 2.05 -19.66 11.47
C ARG A 227 0.70 -19.21 10.89
N PHE A 228 -0.13 -18.55 11.69
CA PHE A 228 -1.44 -18.02 11.29
C PHE A 228 -1.49 -16.48 11.29
N ALA A 229 -0.35 -15.81 11.47
CA ALA A 229 -0.30 -14.35 11.52
C ALA A 229 -0.68 -13.74 10.17
N HIS A 230 -1.34 -12.57 10.19
CA HIS A 230 -1.64 -11.85 8.97
C HIS A 230 -0.34 -11.38 8.30
N PRO A 231 -0.23 -11.31 6.96
CA PRO A 231 1.00 -10.87 6.29
C PRO A 231 1.46 -9.48 6.75
N THR A 232 0.54 -8.58 7.05
CA THR A 232 0.83 -7.25 7.62
C THR A 232 1.52 -7.34 8.97
N ASP A 233 1.13 -8.27 9.84
CA ASP A 233 1.75 -8.48 11.15
C ASP A 233 3.17 -9.02 10.98
N VAL A 234 3.37 -9.92 10.01
CA VAL A 234 4.71 -10.43 9.66
C VAL A 234 5.58 -9.31 9.10
N LYS A 235 5.06 -8.48 8.18
CA LYS A 235 5.75 -7.32 7.58
C LYS A 235 6.16 -6.32 8.66
N LEU A 236 5.26 -6.02 9.61
CA LEU A 236 5.52 -5.15 10.76
C LEU A 236 6.68 -5.69 11.60
N TYR A 237 6.65 -6.98 11.96
CA TYR A 237 7.71 -7.60 12.76
C TYR A 237 9.07 -7.57 12.04
N LEU A 238 9.10 -7.90 10.74
CA LEU A 238 10.33 -7.85 9.93
C LEU A 238 10.87 -6.43 9.81
N ALA A 239 9.99 -5.45 9.57
CA ALA A 239 10.37 -4.04 9.49
C ALA A 239 10.93 -3.52 10.82
N TRP A 240 10.28 -3.86 11.94
CA TRP A 240 10.78 -3.57 13.28
C TRP A 240 12.14 -4.23 13.55
N LEU A 241 12.32 -5.49 13.15
CA LEU A 241 13.59 -6.22 13.30
C LEU A 241 14.69 -5.52 12.49
N ALA A 242 14.42 -5.13 11.25
CA ALA A 242 15.37 -4.37 10.43
C ALA A 242 15.76 -3.05 11.10
N LEU A 243 14.80 -2.29 11.63
CA LEU A 243 15.06 -1.00 12.27
C LEU A 243 15.92 -1.10 13.55
N THR A 244 15.66 -2.12 14.36
CA THR A 244 16.28 -2.28 15.69
C THR A 244 17.62 -2.99 15.63
N THR A 245 17.83 -3.92 14.67
CA THR A 245 19.03 -4.76 14.61
C THR A 245 20.03 -4.36 13.54
N PHE A 246 19.62 -3.60 12.52
CA PHE A 246 20.51 -3.29 11.41
C PHE A 246 21.55 -2.22 11.75
N ASN A 247 22.81 -2.50 11.44
CA ASN A 247 23.93 -1.58 11.58
C ASN A 247 24.68 -1.34 10.26
N PRO A 248 24.63 -0.13 9.65
CA PRO A 248 25.27 0.10 8.37
C PRO A 248 26.80 0.02 8.43
N THR A 249 27.42 0.20 9.59
CA THR A 249 28.88 0.12 9.73
C THR A 249 29.40 -1.30 9.96
N SER A 250 28.56 -2.24 10.39
CA SER A 250 29.01 -3.59 10.77
C SER A 250 28.17 -4.74 10.21
N CYS A 251 26.99 -4.47 9.64
CA CYS A 251 26.12 -5.50 9.08
C CYS A 251 26.42 -5.72 7.60
N ASN A 252 26.97 -6.89 7.30
CA ASN A 252 27.09 -7.43 5.96
C ASN A 252 25.84 -8.23 5.54
N TRP A 253 24.71 -8.06 6.23
CA TRP A 253 23.48 -8.77 5.95
C TRP A 253 22.33 -7.81 5.60
N SER A 254 21.30 -8.32 4.93
CA SER A 254 20.06 -7.59 4.64
C SER A 254 18.83 -8.41 5.01
N LEU A 255 17.74 -7.73 5.38
CA LEU A 255 16.45 -8.35 5.64
C LEU A 255 15.45 -8.02 4.54
N TYR A 256 14.90 -9.05 3.92
CA TYR A 256 13.74 -8.90 3.05
C TYR A 256 12.50 -8.69 3.93
N MET A 257 11.95 -7.46 3.95
CA MET A 257 10.92 -7.08 4.91
C MET A 257 9.49 -7.48 4.49
N THR A 258 9.32 -8.04 3.30
CA THR A 258 8.03 -8.57 2.83
C THR A 258 7.97 -10.09 3.08
N PRO A 259 6.90 -10.63 3.68
CA PRO A 259 6.79 -12.07 3.91
C PRO A 259 6.77 -12.85 2.59
N ILE A 260 7.47 -13.98 2.53
CA ILE A 260 7.50 -14.83 1.33
C ILE A 260 6.49 -15.96 1.53
N GLY A 261 5.43 -15.96 0.73
CA GLY A 261 4.31 -16.90 0.90
C GLY A 261 4.14 -17.88 -0.27
N PHE A 262 4.68 -17.56 -1.45
CA PHE A 262 4.33 -18.27 -2.69
C PHE A 262 5.57 -18.63 -3.51
N LEU A 263 5.50 -19.75 -4.24
CA LEU A 263 6.58 -20.19 -5.10
C LEU A 263 6.67 -19.37 -6.40
N ASP A 264 5.54 -18.89 -6.89
CA ASP A 264 5.47 -18.04 -8.08
C ASP A 264 4.23 -17.12 -8.04
N GLY A 265 4.15 -16.23 -9.04
CA GLY A 265 3.05 -15.29 -9.16
C GLY A 265 1.71 -15.93 -9.54
N LYS A 266 1.71 -17.12 -10.13
CA LYS A 266 0.50 -17.85 -10.49
C LYS A 266 -0.14 -18.42 -9.23
N ASP A 267 0.64 -19.09 -8.39
CA ASP A 267 0.23 -19.57 -7.08
C ASP A 267 -0.35 -18.41 -6.26
N ARG A 268 0.40 -17.30 -6.11
CA ARG A 268 -0.11 -16.09 -5.42
C ARG A 268 -1.47 -15.60 -5.93
N LYS A 269 -1.70 -15.68 -7.26
CA LYS A 269 -2.95 -15.27 -7.90
C LYS A 269 -4.09 -16.23 -7.62
N ASP A 270 -3.84 -17.53 -7.64
CA ASP A 270 -4.85 -18.56 -7.34
C ASP A 270 -5.38 -18.41 -5.90
N TRP A 271 -4.53 -17.92 -4.99
CA TRP A 271 -4.89 -17.62 -3.59
C TRP A 271 -5.55 -16.25 -3.36
N PHE A 272 -5.68 -15.41 -4.40
CA PHE A 272 -6.17 -14.04 -4.25
C PHE A 272 -7.57 -13.97 -3.61
N HIS A 273 -8.52 -14.73 -4.16
CA HIS A 273 -9.89 -14.72 -3.64
C HIS A 273 -10.02 -15.44 -2.29
N ALA A 274 -9.35 -16.59 -2.14
CA ALA A 274 -9.38 -17.38 -0.91
C ALA A 274 -8.83 -16.62 0.31
N THR A 275 -7.85 -15.75 0.11
CA THR A 275 -7.25 -14.92 1.16
C THR A 275 -7.94 -13.56 1.33
N GLY A 276 -9.02 -13.29 0.61
CA GLY A 276 -9.65 -11.96 0.59
C GLY A 276 -8.73 -10.86 0.09
N GLY A 277 -7.74 -11.20 -0.75
CA GLY A 277 -6.75 -10.29 -1.31
C GLY A 277 -5.44 -10.19 -0.53
N ALA A 278 -5.35 -10.79 0.66
CA ALA A 278 -4.14 -10.74 1.49
C ALA A 278 -2.92 -11.41 0.81
N SER A 279 -3.14 -12.32 -0.16
CA SER A 279 -2.07 -12.93 -0.95
C SER A 279 -1.15 -11.89 -1.62
N LYS A 280 -1.66 -10.69 -1.96
CA LYS A 280 -0.86 -9.58 -2.52
C LYS A 280 0.20 -9.03 -1.58
N THR A 281 -0.01 -9.15 -0.27
CA THR A 281 0.95 -8.66 0.73
C THR A 281 2.12 -9.63 0.90
N TYR A 282 2.03 -10.82 0.31
CA TYR A 282 3.15 -11.75 0.20
C TYR A 282 3.94 -11.52 -1.08
N SER A 283 5.24 -11.68 -0.91
CA SER A 283 6.19 -11.85 -1.99
C SER A 283 6.25 -13.31 -2.44
N THR A 284 6.76 -13.48 -3.65
CA THR A 284 7.09 -14.76 -4.25
C THR A 284 8.58 -15.08 -4.09
N LEU A 285 8.93 -16.36 -4.15
CA LEU A 285 10.33 -16.77 -4.08
C LEU A 285 11.21 -16.12 -5.17
N PRO A 286 10.78 -15.98 -6.45
CA PRO A 286 11.52 -15.25 -7.48
C PRO A 286 11.76 -13.77 -7.15
N GLU A 287 10.77 -13.08 -6.57
CA GLU A 287 10.90 -11.67 -6.15
C GLU A 287 11.97 -11.53 -5.04
N PHE A 288 11.97 -12.43 -4.05
CA PHE A 288 13.02 -12.50 -3.03
C PHE A 288 14.40 -12.78 -3.63
N ILE A 289 14.52 -13.78 -4.51
CA ILE A 289 15.81 -14.13 -5.15
C ILE A 289 16.34 -12.94 -5.97
N THR A 290 15.45 -12.21 -6.65
CA THR A 290 15.81 -11.05 -7.46
C THR A 290 16.36 -9.93 -6.57
N TYR A 291 15.68 -9.62 -5.47
CA TYR A 291 16.18 -8.69 -4.46
C TYR A 291 17.53 -9.13 -3.89
N ALA A 292 17.67 -10.40 -3.50
CA ALA A 292 18.90 -10.92 -2.92
C ALA A 292 20.09 -10.80 -3.89
N LYS A 293 19.88 -11.14 -5.17
CA LYS A 293 20.88 -10.99 -6.23
C LYS A 293 21.33 -9.54 -6.39
N GLY A 294 20.40 -8.58 -6.33
CA GLY A 294 20.71 -7.15 -6.40
C GLY A 294 21.62 -6.66 -5.27
N LEU A 295 21.56 -7.32 -4.10
CA LEU A 295 22.32 -6.91 -2.92
C LEU A 295 23.65 -7.62 -2.72
N PHE A 296 23.91 -8.75 -3.38
CA PHE A 296 25.15 -9.51 -3.17
C PHE A 296 26.43 -8.75 -3.53
N ASN A 297 26.34 -7.64 -4.27
CA ASN A 297 27.48 -6.74 -4.50
C ASN A 297 27.88 -5.93 -3.25
N THR A 298 27.01 -5.84 -2.25
CA THR A 298 27.19 -4.99 -1.05
C THR A 298 26.93 -5.73 0.26
N ARG A 299 26.31 -6.92 0.21
CA ARG A 299 25.92 -7.74 1.36
C ARG A 299 26.37 -9.19 1.16
N SER A 300 26.85 -9.82 2.21
CA SER A 300 27.23 -11.24 2.24
C SER A 300 26.06 -12.17 2.54
N VAL A 301 25.03 -11.68 3.23
CA VAL A 301 23.85 -12.49 3.63
C VAL A 301 22.57 -11.73 3.31
N VAL A 302 21.57 -12.41 2.77
CA VAL A 302 20.22 -11.87 2.64
C VAL A 302 19.26 -12.87 3.26
N ALA A 303 18.54 -12.44 4.29
CA ALA A 303 17.55 -13.25 4.99
C ALA A 303 16.14 -12.85 4.55
N GLY A 304 15.24 -13.82 4.45
CA GLY A 304 13.82 -13.61 4.21
C GLY A 304 13.00 -14.57 5.06
N PHE A 305 11.80 -14.16 5.43
CA PHE A 305 10.90 -15.01 6.22
C PHE A 305 9.92 -15.73 5.28
N PHE A 306 10.13 -17.04 5.15
CA PHE A 306 9.24 -17.91 4.40
C PHE A 306 8.13 -18.44 5.30
N THR A 307 6.89 -18.23 4.90
CA THR A 307 5.71 -18.58 5.70
C THR A 307 4.84 -19.58 4.95
N PHE A 308 4.47 -20.64 5.66
CA PHE A 308 3.89 -21.86 5.11
C PHE A 308 2.39 -21.68 4.86
N TRP A 309 2.03 -20.96 3.80
CA TRP A 309 0.62 -20.83 3.34
C TRP A 309 0.21 -21.94 2.36
N THR A 310 1.13 -22.84 2.00
CA THR A 310 1.04 -23.65 0.77
C THR A 310 0.79 -25.15 0.98
N ALA A 311 0.38 -25.59 2.17
CA ALA A 311 0.17 -27.03 2.43
C ALA A 311 -1.27 -27.53 2.17
N GLY A 312 -2.21 -26.67 1.77
CA GLY A 312 -3.61 -27.04 1.49
C GLY A 312 -4.10 -26.42 0.18
N ASP A 313 -5.21 -26.92 -0.37
CA ASP A 313 -5.85 -26.27 -1.51
C ASP A 313 -6.61 -24.99 -1.08
N PRO A 314 -6.78 -24.00 -1.97
CA PRO A 314 -7.47 -22.73 -1.65
C PRO A 314 -8.91 -22.90 -1.13
N GLU A 315 -9.64 -23.93 -1.58
CA GLU A 315 -11.03 -24.18 -1.16
C GLU A 315 -11.09 -24.74 0.28
N SER A 316 -10.15 -25.60 0.63
CA SER A 316 -9.95 -26.12 1.98
C SER A 316 -9.55 -25.01 2.94
N PHE A 317 -8.76 -24.04 2.48
CA PHE A 317 -8.43 -22.84 3.26
C PHE A 317 -9.65 -21.97 3.53
N GLU A 318 -10.48 -21.68 2.52
CA GLU A 318 -11.69 -20.87 2.70
C GLU A 318 -12.63 -21.49 3.76
N LYS A 319 -12.76 -22.83 3.74
CA LYS A 319 -13.50 -23.60 4.76
C LYS A 319 -12.86 -23.57 6.15
N LEU A 320 -11.54 -23.69 6.24
CA LEU A 320 -10.76 -23.59 7.51
C LEU A 320 -10.83 -22.18 8.12
N TYR A 321 -10.81 -21.15 7.29
CA TYR A 321 -10.88 -19.75 7.74
C TYR A 321 -12.31 -19.37 8.16
N ALA A 322 -13.33 -19.86 7.44
CA ALA A 322 -14.73 -19.70 7.81
C ALA A 322 -15.09 -20.43 9.13
N SER A 323 -14.50 -21.60 9.39
CA SER A 323 -14.77 -22.40 10.59
C SER A 323 -14.03 -21.92 11.84
N ASN A 324 -12.84 -21.32 11.70
CA ASN A 324 -12.06 -20.80 12.83
C ASN A 324 -12.44 -19.36 13.27
N GLY A 325 -13.55 -18.82 12.77
CA GLY A 325 -14.21 -17.65 13.34
C GLY A 325 -13.34 -16.38 13.34
N ALA A 326 -13.03 -15.85 12.15
CA ALA A 326 -12.41 -14.53 12.00
C ALA A 326 -13.19 -13.61 11.04
N ASN A 327 -14.52 -13.57 11.20
CA ASN A 327 -15.36 -12.46 10.72
C ASN A 327 -15.24 -11.21 11.62
N LYS A 328 -14.27 -11.13 12.55
CA LYS A 328 -14.11 -9.99 13.46
C LYS A 328 -13.08 -8.94 13.05
N ARG A 329 -12.31 -9.14 11.97
CA ARG A 329 -11.27 -8.18 11.52
C ARG A 329 -11.46 -7.59 10.12
N ARG A 330 -12.48 -8.02 9.36
CA ARG A 330 -12.90 -7.27 8.15
C ARG A 330 -13.43 -5.88 8.49
N ASP A 331 -13.81 -5.64 9.75
CA ASP A 331 -14.44 -4.40 10.20
C ASP A 331 -13.46 -3.39 10.83
N LEU A 332 -12.14 -3.66 10.83
CA LEU A 332 -11.15 -2.83 11.53
C LEU A 332 -10.03 -2.27 10.66
N PHE A 333 -10.12 -2.40 9.33
CA PHE A 333 -9.23 -1.71 8.40
C PHE A 333 -10.01 -1.04 7.27
#